data_AF-A0A4S4KV13-F1
#
_entry.id   AF-A0A4S4KV13-F1
#
_cell.length_a   1.000
_cell.length_b   1.000
_cell.length_c   1.000
_cell.angle_alpha   90.00
_cell.angle_beta   90.00
_cell.angle_gamma   90.00
#
_symmetry.space_group_name_H-M   'P 1'
#
loop_
_entity.id
_entity.type
_entity.pdbx_description
1 polymer ?
#
loop_
_entity_poly.entity_id
_entity_poly.type
_entity_poly.pdbx_seq_one_letter_code
_entity_poly.pdbx_strand_id
1 'polypeptide(L)'
;MPLNIYGKQEDTVDWGDEVDYSGYEWFKDPPPRPEPAPAPPVVEPYVPQPGVIEQNEMFDFALKSAPSVLHGRYKQYGQLGVLGWCPEFGELIDALKNLGFEGNMFVSTRSQALKTCEDILKLNLDIEMQIIVMHLSSQIARLRRFLDSDRQWEDYPQPRFPMDPHVQYGA
;
A
#
# COMPACT_ATOMS: atom_id res chain seq x y z
N MET A 1 17.90 -11.68 -86.84
CA MET A 1 17.03 -11.10 -85.80
C MET A 1 16.75 -12.22 -84.80
N PRO A 2 17.01 -12.09 -83.48
CA PRO A 2 17.18 -10.86 -82.71
C PRO A 2 18.57 -10.68 -82.07
N LEU A 3 18.75 -9.44 -81.64
CA LEU A 3 19.89 -8.79 -80.98
C LEU A 3 19.52 -8.60 -79.49
N ASN A 4 20.50 -8.73 -78.59
CA ASN A 4 20.80 -7.84 -77.44
C ASN A 4 21.63 -8.63 -76.40
N ILE A 5 22.96 -8.50 -76.40
CA ILE A 5 23.79 -7.43 -75.77
C ILE A 5 23.79 -7.58 -74.25
N TYR A 6 24.74 -8.36 -73.72
CA TYR A 6 25.73 -7.98 -72.71
C TYR A 6 26.59 -9.22 -72.43
N GLY A 7 27.82 -9.21 -72.94
CA GLY A 7 28.77 -10.30 -72.72
C GLY A 7 29.27 -10.31 -71.28
N LYS A 8 29.15 -11.47 -70.63
CA LYS A 8 30.04 -11.91 -69.55
C LYS A 8 29.94 -13.43 -69.47
N GLN A 9 31.04 -14.10 -69.81
CA GLN A 9 31.23 -15.51 -69.50
C GLN A 9 31.08 -15.67 -67.98
N GLU A 10 30.28 -16.64 -67.56
CA GLU A 10 30.18 -17.06 -66.17
C GLU A 10 31.54 -17.61 -65.75
N ASP A 11 32.27 -16.82 -64.95
CA ASP A 11 33.49 -17.24 -64.28
C ASP A 11 33.08 -18.07 -63.07
N THR A 12 33.10 -19.39 -63.22
CA THR A 12 32.91 -20.33 -62.11
C THR A 12 34.09 -20.20 -61.15
N VAL A 13 33.84 -19.60 -59.98
CA VAL A 13 34.82 -19.49 -58.91
C VAL A 13 35.09 -20.89 -58.34
N ASP A 14 36.27 -21.40 -58.64
CA ASP A 14 36.91 -22.58 -58.06
C ASP A 14 37.19 -22.33 -56.57
N TRP A 15 36.28 -22.80 -55.69
CA TRP A 15 36.49 -22.79 -54.24
C TRP A 15 37.28 -24.04 -53.84
N GLY A 16 38.58 -24.00 -54.16
CA GLY A 16 39.56 -24.90 -53.59
C GLY A 16 39.73 -24.71 -52.08
N ASP A 17 39.99 -25.83 -51.42
CA ASP A 17 40.25 -26.06 -49.99
C ASP A 17 39.05 -26.04 -49.02
N GLU A 18 38.71 -27.24 -48.54
CA GLU A 18 37.97 -27.45 -47.30
C GLU A 18 38.73 -26.79 -46.15
N VAL A 19 38.15 -25.73 -45.58
CA VAL A 19 38.75 -25.01 -44.46
C VAL A 19 38.79 -25.96 -43.26
N ASP A 20 40.00 -26.33 -42.80
CA ASP A 20 40.16 -27.23 -41.65
C ASP A 20 39.73 -26.53 -40.35
N TYR A 21 38.60 -26.98 -39.79
CA TYR A 21 38.04 -26.47 -38.53
C TYR A 21 38.60 -27.18 -37.29
N SER A 22 39.60 -28.06 -37.42
CA SER A 22 40.18 -28.85 -36.32
C SER A 22 40.84 -28.02 -35.21
N GLY A 23 41.02 -26.71 -35.40
CA GLY A 23 41.58 -25.77 -34.41
C GLY A 23 40.58 -24.78 -33.78
N TYR A 24 39.29 -24.81 -34.16
CA TYR A 24 38.29 -23.89 -33.62
C TYR A 24 37.58 -24.48 -32.38
N GLU A 25 38.12 -24.21 -31.20
CA GLU A 25 37.52 -24.64 -29.93
C GLU A 25 36.70 -23.50 -29.31
N TRP A 26 35.47 -23.31 -29.80
CA TRP A 26 34.53 -22.37 -29.18
C TRP A 26 34.05 -22.89 -27.81
N PHE A 27 34.06 -22.00 -26.81
CA PHE A 27 33.53 -22.23 -25.45
C PHE A 27 34.32 -23.19 -24.53
N LYS A 28 35.62 -23.41 -24.77
CA LYS A 28 36.45 -24.25 -23.89
C LYS A 28 36.73 -23.62 -22.52
N ASP A 29 36.95 -22.31 -22.47
CA ASP A 29 37.22 -21.61 -21.22
C ASP A 29 35.93 -21.00 -20.65
N PRO A 30 35.46 -21.43 -19.47
CA PRO A 30 34.40 -20.72 -18.79
C PRO A 30 34.87 -19.28 -18.53
N PRO A 31 33.99 -18.27 -18.70
CA PRO A 31 34.38 -16.89 -18.41
C PRO A 31 34.95 -16.80 -17.00
N PRO A 32 36.03 -16.02 -16.78
CA PRO A 32 36.60 -15.83 -15.47
C PRO A 32 35.48 -15.52 -14.48
N ARG A 33 35.34 -16.33 -13.43
CA ARG A 33 34.33 -16.09 -12.41
C ARG A 33 34.58 -14.67 -11.89
N PRO A 34 33.63 -13.72 -12.03
CA PRO A 34 33.81 -12.40 -11.48
C PRO A 34 34.15 -12.54 -10.01
N GLU A 35 35.12 -11.75 -9.54
CA GLU A 35 35.46 -11.71 -8.12
C GLU A 35 34.16 -11.56 -7.32
N PRO A 36 33.97 -12.33 -6.22
CA PRO A 36 32.79 -12.19 -5.40
C PRO A 36 32.65 -10.71 -5.05
N ALA A 37 31.50 -10.12 -5.43
CA ALA A 37 31.21 -8.74 -5.11
C ALA A 37 31.53 -8.51 -3.62
N PRO A 38 32.13 -7.37 -3.25
CA PRO A 38 32.41 -7.06 -1.86
C PRO A 38 31.16 -7.35 -1.03
N ALA A 39 31.33 -8.10 0.06
CA ALA A 39 30.22 -8.49 0.91
C ALA A 39 29.38 -7.23 1.21
N PRO A 40 28.05 -7.29 1.08
CA PRO A 40 27.21 -6.14 1.39
C PRO A 40 27.59 -5.66 2.79
N PRO A 41 27.70 -4.34 3.01
CA PRO A 41 28.03 -3.81 4.33
C PRO A 41 27.07 -4.43 5.34
N VAL A 42 27.63 -4.97 6.42
CA VAL A 42 26.84 -5.49 7.54
C VAL A 42 26.03 -4.31 8.05
N VAL A 43 24.75 -4.26 7.70
CA VAL A 43 23.83 -3.25 8.21
C VAL A 43 23.69 -3.53 9.69
N GLU A 44 24.23 -2.65 10.53
CA GLU A 44 24.06 -2.76 11.98
C GLU A 44 22.55 -2.83 12.30
N PRO A 45 22.09 -3.74 13.17
CA PRO A 45 20.69 -3.80 13.56
C PRO A 45 20.23 -2.44 14.09
N TYR A 46 19.22 -1.86 13.45
CA TYR A 46 18.64 -0.60 13.90
C TYR A 46 18.09 -0.78 15.33
N VAL A 47 18.66 -0.04 16.29
CA VAL A 47 18.16 0.02 17.66
C VAL A 47 17.30 1.29 17.78
N PRO A 48 15.97 1.18 17.91
CA PRO A 48 15.11 2.35 18.05
C PRO A 48 15.48 3.13 19.30
N GLN A 49 15.46 4.46 19.20
CA GLN A 49 15.68 5.31 20.37
C GLN A 49 14.56 5.11 21.40
N PRO A 50 14.84 5.23 22.71
CA PRO A 50 13.83 5.05 23.75
C PRO A 50 12.57 5.89 23.55
N GLY A 51 12.70 7.14 23.08
CA GLY A 51 11.55 8.00 22.80
C GLY A 51 10.64 7.48 21.68
N VAL A 52 11.18 6.74 20.70
CA VAL A 52 10.37 6.11 19.64
C VAL A 52 9.55 4.94 20.20
N ILE A 53 10.13 4.18 21.13
CA ILE A 53 9.43 3.09 21.82
C ILE A 53 8.27 3.66 22.62
N GLU A 54 8.52 4.66 23.47
CA GLU A 54 7.49 5.31 24.28
C GLU A 54 6.36 5.92 23.44
N GLN A 55 6.68 6.57 22.31
CA GLN A 55 5.68 7.10 21.40
C GLN A 55 4.80 5.98 20.81
N ASN A 56 5.39 4.88 20.36
CA ASN A 56 4.63 3.75 19.82
C ASN A 56 3.73 3.11 20.89
N GLU A 57 4.20 2.98 22.13
CA GLU A 57 3.40 2.48 23.25
C GLU A 57 2.23 3.41 23.58
N MET A 58 2.46 4.73 23.56
CA MET A 58 1.40 5.72 23.75
C MET A 58 0.32 5.62 22.66
N PHE A 59 0.73 5.47 21.38
CA PHE A 59 -0.21 5.26 20.28
C PHE A 59 -0.97 3.94 20.42
N ASP A 60 -0.29 2.85 20.78
CA ASP A 60 -0.91 1.54 21.00
C ASP A 60 -1.99 1.62 22.09
N PHE A 61 -1.71 2.31 23.20
CA PHE A 61 -2.70 2.55 24.27
C PHE A 61 -3.88 3.41 23.78
N ALA A 62 -3.61 4.51 23.07
CA ALA A 62 -4.65 5.37 22.51
C ALA A 62 -5.56 4.60 21.52
N LEU A 63 -4.96 3.78 20.67
CA LEU A 63 -5.69 2.98 19.67
C LEU A 63 -6.54 1.89 20.32
N LYS A 64 -6.05 1.23 21.38
CA LYS A 64 -6.83 0.23 22.13
C LYS A 64 -8.01 0.85 22.88
N SER A 65 -7.86 2.06 23.39
CA SER A 65 -8.92 2.76 24.12
C SER A 65 -9.94 3.45 23.21
N ALA A 66 -9.55 3.85 21.99
CA ALA A 66 -10.39 4.60 21.05
C ALA A 66 -11.82 4.03 20.84
N PRO A 67 -12.04 2.73 20.58
CA PRO A 67 -13.40 2.19 20.40
C PRO A 67 -14.27 2.34 21.67
N SER A 68 -13.69 2.12 22.84
CA SER A 68 -14.40 2.23 24.12
C SER A 68 -14.76 3.69 24.45
N VAL A 69 -13.86 4.63 24.14
CA VAL A 69 -14.09 6.07 24.32
C VAL A 69 -15.19 6.54 23.39
N LEU A 70 -15.13 6.18 22.10
CA LEU A 70 -16.16 6.49 21.12
C LEU A 70 -17.54 5.97 21.58
N HIS A 71 -17.62 4.71 22.00
CA HIS A 71 -18.85 4.13 22.51
C HIS A 71 -19.35 4.84 23.77
N GLY A 72 -18.46 5.22 24.68
CA GLY A 72 -18.79 6.02 25.87
C GLY A 72 -19.34 7.39 25.52
N ARG A 73 -18.72 8.11 24.58
CA ARG A 73 -19.20 9.41 24.08
C ARG A 73 -20.56 9.30 23.41
N TYR A 74 -20.77 8.24 22.61
CA TYR A 74 -22.05 7.95 22.00
C TYR A 74 -23.14 7.70 23.07
N LYS A 75 -22.84 6.93 24.11
CA LYS A 75 -23.79 6.69 25.21
C LYS A 75 -24.16 7.97 25.97
N GLN A 76 -23.23 8.91 26.12
CA GLN A 76 -23.44 10.15 26.88
C GLN A 76 -24.16 11.24 26.07
N TYR A 77 -23.79 11.41 24.80
CA TYR A 77 -24.20 12.55 23.97
C TYR A 77 -24.89 12.13 22.66
N GLY A 78 -25.17 10.83 22.49
CA GLY A 78 -25.74 10.28 21.27
C GLY A 78 -24.83 10.50 20.06
N GLN A 79 -25.45 10.77 18.91
CA GLN A 79 -24.75 10.99 17.64
C GLN A 79 -23.84 12.23 17.68
N LEU A 80 -24.18 13.28 18.45
CA LEU A 80 -23.33 14.46 18.62
C LEU A 80 -22.01 14.13 19.33
N GLY A 81 -22.01 13.13 20.22
CA GLY A 81 -20.79 12.62 20.85
C GLY A 81 -19.82 12.01 19.84
N VAL A 82 -20.35 11.30 18.83
CA VAL A 82 -19.55 10.76 17.72
C VAL A 82 -18.97 11.89 16.88
N LEU A 83 -19.81 12.88 16.55
CA LEU A 83 -19.36 14.05 15.77
C LEU A 83 -18.25 14.82 16.49
N GLY A 84 -18.38 15.06 17.80
CA GLY A 84 -17.37 15.77 18.59
C GLY A 84 -16.07 14.98 18.79
N TRP A 85 -16.12 13.65 18.72
CA TRP A 85 -14.95 12.78 18.85
C TRP A 85 -14.15 12.64 17.54
N CYS A 86 -14.82 12.76 16.37
CA CYS A 86 -14.15 12.62 15.06
C CYS A 86 -12.93 13.55 14.86
N PRO A 87 -12.94 14.83 15.30
CA PRO A 87 -11.74 15.69 15.27
C PRO A 87 -10.59 15.15 16.12
N GLU A 88 -10.86 14.69 17.35
CA GLU A 88 -9.83 14.11 18.25
C GLU A 88 -9.19 12.87 17.59
N PHE A 89 -10.02 12.03 16.96
CA PHE A 89 -9.53 10.88 16.21
C PHE A 89 -8.76 11.29 14.94
N GLY A 90 -9.16 12.38 14.30
CA GLY A 90 -8.44 12.97 13.17
C GLY A 90 -7.02 13.41 13.54
N GLU A 91 -6.83 14.05 14.69
CA GLU A 91 -5.52 14.44 15.20
C GLU A 91 -4.64 13.21 15.49
N LEU A 92 -5.22 12.15 16.08
CA LEU A 92 -4.53 10.88 16.29
C LEU A 92 -4.05 10.27 14.95
N ILE A 93 -4.89 10.31 13.91
CA ILE A 93 -4.53 9.83 12.57
C ILE A 93 -3.36 10.64 11.98
N ASP A 94 -3.41 11.95 12.09
CA ASP A 94 -2.38 12.81 11.52
C ASP A 94 -1.04 12.64 12.27
N ALA A 95 -1.08 12.46 13.59
CA ALA A 95 0.11 12.13 14.39
C ALA A 95 0.69 10.74 14.03
N LEU A 96 -0.15 9.72 13.85
CA LEU A 96 0.27 8.40 13.36
C LEU A 96 0.89 8.47 11.97
N LYS A 97 0.36 9.31 11.08
CA LYS A 97 0.92 9.53 9.75
C LYS A 97 2.32 10.09 9.82
N ASN A 98 2.53 11.11 10.64
CA ASN A 98 3.86 11.69 10.86
C ASN A 98 4.85 10.64 11.35
N LEU A 99 4.47 9.85 12.36
CA LEU A 99 5.31 8.75 12.88
C LEU A 99 5.68 7.74 11.79
N GLY A 100 4.73 7.38 10.92
CA GLY A 100 4.99 6.45 9.84
C GLY A 100 5.83 7.04 8.71
N PHE A 101 5.68 8.33 8.39
CA PHE A 101 6.53 9.02 7.41
C PHE A 101 7.97 9.16 7.89
N GLU A 102 8.19 9.30 9.19
CA GLU A 102 9.53 9.29 9.80
C GLU A 102 10.18 7.90 9.83
N GLY A 103 9.44 6.84 9.47
CA GLY A 103 9.91 5.45 9.55
C GLY A 103 9.96 4.90 10.98
N ASN A 104 9.37 5.61 11.95
CA ASN A 104 9.42 5.28 13.38
C ASN A 104 8.25 4.40 13.83
N MET A 105 7.30 4.09 12.95
CA MET A 105 6.12 3.28 13.29
C MET A 105 6.45 1.80 13.37
N PHE A 106 6.10 1.18 14.50
CA PHE A 106 6.26 -0.27 14.69
C PHE A 106 5.16 -1.06 13.97
N VAL A 107 5.50 -2.29 13.58
CA VAL A 107 4.56 -3.23 12.94
C VAL A 107 3.38 -3.55 13.88
N SER A 108 3.64 -3.64 15.20
CA SER A 108 2.60 -3.82 16.22
C SER A 108 1.63 -2.65 16.22
N THR A 109 2.13 -1.41 16.23
CA THR A 109 1.32 -0.19 16.20
C THR A 109 0.47 -0.11 14.93
N ARG A 110 1.05 -0.42 13.76
CA ARG A 110 0.31 -0.48 12.48
C ARG A 110 -0.81 -1.51 12.52
N SER A 111 -0.51 -2.71 13.04
CA SER A 111 -1.49 -3.81 13.16
C SER A 111 -2.61 -3.45 14.13
N GLN A 112 -2.28 -2.82 15.25
CA GLN A 112 -3.25 -2.34 16.22
C GLN A 112 -4.13 -1.24 15.63
N ALA A 113 -3.56 -0.31 14.85
CA ALA A 113 -4.33 0.74 14.21
C ALA A 113 -5.36 0.19 13.20
N LEU A 114 -4.96 -0.80 12.39
CA LEU A 114 -5.88 -1.51 11.48
C LEU A 114 -7.00 -2.23 12.24
N LYS A 115 -6.64 -2.93 13.33
CA LYS A 115 -7.62 -3.59 14.20
C LYS A 115 -8.59 -2.60 14.81
N THR A 116 -8.11 -1.47 15.32
CA THR A 116 -8.94 -0.40 15.87
C THR A 116 -9.93 0.13 14.84
N CYS A 117 -9.54 0.29 13.57
CA CYS A 117 -10.47 0.65 12.50
C CYS A 117 -11.60 -0.38 12.33
N GLU A 118 -11.27 -1.69 12.34
CA GLU A 118 -12.28 -2.74 12.29
C GLU A 118 -13.20 -2.74 13.52
N ASP A 119 -12.63 -2.57 14.71
CA ASP A 119 -13.37 -2.58 15.96
C ASP A 119 -14.34 -1.40 16.04
N ILE A 120 -13.94 -0.21 15.55
CA ILE A 120 -14.83 0.96 15.43
C ILE A 120 -16.00 0.67 14.49
N LEU A 121 -15.76 0.06 13.33
CA LEU A 121 -16.83 -0.25 12.37
C LEU A 121 -17.79 -1.34 12.88
N LYS A 122 -17.32 -2.24 13.75
CA LYS A 122 -18.14 -3.26 14.41
C LYS A 122 -18.98 -2.71 15.56
N LEU A 123 -18.78 -1.46 15.98
CA LEU A 123 -19.64 -0.83 16.98
C LEU A 123 -21.02 -0.59 16.35
N ASN A 124 -22.05 -1.21 16.95
CA ASN A 124 -23.44 -0.98 16.58
C ASN A 124 -23.91 0.40 17.10
N LEU A 125 -23.41 1.47 16.50
CA LEU A 125 -23.84 2.84 16.76
C LEU A 125 -25.06 3.15 15.89
N ASP A 126 -26.22 3.39 16.51
CA ASP A 126 -27.42 3.81 15.80
C ASP A 126 -27.34 5.31 15.48
N ILE A 127 -26.83 5.62 14.29
CA ILE A 127 -26.59 6.98 13.81
C ILE A 127 -27.52 7.27 12.62
N GLU A 128 -28.57 8.04 12.89
CA GLU A 128 -29.55 8.51 11.90
C GLU A 128 -28.93 9.54 10.94
N MET A 129 -28.13 10.47 11.46
CA MET A 129 -27.53 11.54 10.66
C MET A 129 -26.42 11.00 9.74
N GLN A 130 -26.75 10.83 8.46
CA GLN A 130 -25.86 10.25 7.45
C GLN A 130 -24.54 11.02 7.30
N ILE A 131 -24.53 12.35 7.53
CA ILE A 131 -23.31 13.16 7.50
C ILE A 131 -22.30 12.69 8.56
N ILE A 132 -22.76 12.31 9.76
CA ILE A 132 -21.88 11.81 10.82
C ILE A 132 -21.30 10.45 10.42
N VAL A 133 -22.12 9.56 9.88
CA VAL A 133 -21.68 8.25 9.39
C VAL A 133 -20.61 8.41 8.31
N MET A 134 -20.82 9.30 7.35
CA MET A 134 -19.85 9.62 6.31
C MET A 134 -18.58 10.22 6.88
N HIS A 135 -18.68 11.13 7.87
CA HIS A 135 -17.53 11.76 8.47
C HIS A 135 -16.66 10.75 9.23
N LEU A 136 -17.27 9.91 10.07
CA LEU A 136 -16.58 8.84 10.79
C LEU A 136 -15.93 7.86 9.81
N SER A 137 -16.67 7.39 8.80
CA SER A 137 -16.17 6.47 7.78
C SER A 137 -15.02 7.07 6.98
N SER A 138 -15.06 8.37 6.69
CA SER A 138 -13.98 9.10 6.03
C SER A 138 -12.70 9.10 6.88
N GLN A 139 -12.79 9.33 8.20
CA GLN A 139 -11.61 9.25 9.07
C GLN A 139 -11.00 7.85 9.08
N ILE A 140 -11.83 6.81 9.20
CA ILE A 140 -11.38 5.41 9.17
C ILE A 140 -10.73 5.08 7.82
N ALA A 141 -11.34 5.50 6.71
CA ALA A 141 -10.79 5.31 5.37
C ALA A 141 -9.46 6.05 5.18
N ARG A 142 -9.31 7.27 5.74
CA ARG A 142 -8.05 8.04 5.72
C ARG A 142 -6.92 7.30 6.44
N LEU A 143 -7.22 6.63 7.55
CA LEU A 143 -6.24 5.84 8.30
C LEU A 143 -5.90 4.54 7.58
N ARG A 144 -6.92 3.76 7.18
CA ARG A 144 -6.73 2.49 6.47
C ARG A 144 -5.94 2.65 5.18
N ARG A 145 -6.23 3.65 4.35
CA ARG A 145 -5.46 3.93 3.12
C ARG A 145 -3.99 4.26 3.37
N PHE A 146 -3.69 4.87 4.51
CA PHE A 146 -2.31 5.15 4.88
C PHE A 146 -1.59 3.89 5.39
N LEU A 147 -2.29 3.08 6.20
CA LEU A 147 -1.74 1.85 6.75
C LEU A 147 -1.72 0.69 5.75
N ASP A 148 -2.52 0.73 4.69
CA ASP A 148 -2.61 -0.31 3.66
C ASP A 148 -3.17 0.32 2.37
N SER A 149 -2.28 0.78 1.50
CA SER A 149 -2.63 1.49 0.26
C SER A 149 -3.20 0.58 -0.81
N ASP A 150 -2.83 -0.69 -0.79
CA ASP A 150 -3.12 -1.63 -1.88
C ASP A 150 -4.47 -2.31 -1.66
N ARG A 151 -4.87 -2.47 -0.39
CA ARG A 151 -6.15 -3.07 -0.04
C ARG A 151 -7.32 -2.10 -0.24
N GLN A 152 -8.30 -2.53 -1.01
CA GLN A 152 -9.61 -1.88 -1.08
C GLN A 152 -10.52 -2.41 0.04
N TRP A 153 -11.27 -1.49 0.64
CA TRP A 153 -12.16 -1.76 1.78
C TRP A 153 -13.59 -1.38 1.40
N GLU A 154 -14.52 -2.32 1.58
CA GLU A 154 -15.94 -2.16 1.19
C GLU A 154 -16.89 -2.29 2.39
N ASP A 155 -16.36 -2.45 3.60
CA ASP A 155 -17.08 -2.65 4.86
C ASP A 155 -17.60 -1.35 5.50
N TYR A 156 -17.53 -0.22 4.79
CA TYR A 156 -18.03 1.06 5.28
C TYR A 156 -19.57 1.12 5.21
N PRO A 157 -20.24 1.71 6.20
CA PRO A 157 -21.67 1.94 6.15
C PRO A 157 -22.06 2.78 4.93
N GLN A 158 -23.00 2.28 4.13
CA GLN A 158 -23.48 3.01 2.96
C GLN A 158 -24.51 4.09 3.37
N PRO A 159 -24.31 5.36 2.95
CA PRO A 159 -25.26 6.41 3.27
C PRO A 159 -26.62 6.15 2.64
N ARG A 160 -27.69 6.29 3.43
CA ARG A 160 -29.07 6.25 2.96
C ARG A 160 -29.58 7.67 2.70
N PHE A 161 -29.18 8.24 1.57
CA PHE A 161 -29.76 9.51 1.13
C PHE A 161 -31.13 9.26 0.49
N PRO A 162 -32.14 10.10 0.77
CA PRO A 162 -33.38 10.07 -0.01
C PRO A 162 -33.02 10.43 -1.46
N MET A 163 -33.06 9.44 -2.34
CA MET A 163 -32.73 9.58 -3.76
C MET A 163 -33.89 10.18 -4.59
N ASP A 164 -35.02 10.47 -3.97
CA ASP A 164 -36.22 10.92 -4.67
C ASP A 164 -36.91 12.10 -3.93
N PRO A 165 -36.93 13.30 -4.53
CA PRO A 165 -37.66 14.46 -4.00
C PRO A 165 -39.19 14.27 -3.94
N HIS A 166 -39.73 13.24 -4.60
CA HIS A 166 -41.17 13.02 -4.77
C HIS A 166 -41.70 11.72 -4.16
N VAL A 167 -40.89 10.98 -3.40
CA VAL A 167 -41.42 9.87 -2.58
C VAL A 167 -42.24 10.46 -1.44
N GLN A 168 -43.54 10.61 -1.68
CA GLN A 168 -44.52 10.68 -0.61
C GLN A 168 -44.40 9.38 0.18
N TYR A 169 -43.92 9.47 1.42
CA TYR A 169 -44.12 8.41 2.40
C TYR A 169 -45.63 8.29 2.61
N GLY A 170 -46.25 7.33 1.92
CA GLY A 170 -47.66 7.03 2.05
C GLY A 170 -47.95 6.43 3.42
N ALA A 171 -48.86 7.12 4.14
CA ALA A 171 -49.74 6.69 5.23
C ALA A 171 -49.17 5.78 6.34
#